data_AF-A0A2D6RMN0-F1
#
_entry.id   AF-A0A2D6RMN0-F1
#
_cell.length_a   1.000
_cell.length_b   1.000
_cell.length_c   1.000
_cell.angle_alpha   90.00
_cell.angle_beta   90.00
_cell.angle_gamma   90.00
#
_symmetry.space_group_name_H-M   'P 1'
#
loop_
_entity.id
_entity.type
_entity.pdbx_description
1 polymer ?
#
loop_
_entity_poly.entity_id
_entity_poly.type
_entity_poly.pdbx_seq_one_letter_code
_entity_poly.pdbx_strand_id
1 'polypeptide(L)' 'MEKLELTPKKIEDLMKQPVIEANMFKSMDGKWFIHKTTTTSIKPIEYINKVLGQVVEEV' A
#
# COMPACT_ATOMS: atom_id res chain seq x y z
N MET A 1 15.19 -26.93 5.66
CA MET A 1 14.05 -26.03 5.43
C MET A 1 13.42 -26.43 4.12
N GLU A 2 12.19 -26.91 4.15
CA GLU A 2 11.43 -27.25 2.96
C GLU A 2 11.05 -25.94 2.24
N LYS A 3 11.37 -25.84 0.95
CA LYS A 3 11.07 -24.65 0.15
C LYS A 3 9.60 -24.75 -0.26
N LEU A 4 8.72 -24.12 0.50
CA LEU A 4 7.30 -24.02 0.14
C LEU A 4 7.18 -23.18 -1.14
N GLU A 5 6.97 -23.85 -2.28
CA GLU A 5 6.68 -23.16 -3.53
C GLU A 5 5.27 -22.59 -3.49
N LEU A 6 5.17 -21.28 -3.75
CA LEU A 6 3.89 -20.61 -3.80
C LEU A 6 3.16 -21.02 -5.09
N THR A 7 1.89 -21.38 -4.96
CA THR A 7 1.02 -21.61 -6.12
C THR A 7 0.95 -20.33 -6.97
N PRO A 8 0.78 -20.41 -8.30
CA PRO A 8 0.69 -19.24 -9.19
C PRO A 8 -0.31 -18.17 -8.73
N LYS A 9 -1.48 -18.59 -8.24
CA LYS A 9 -2.52 -17.69 -7.70
C LYS A 9 -2.02 -16.84 -6.51
N LYS A 10 -1.24 -17.44 -5.61
CA LYS A 10 -0.66 -16.72 -4.45
C LYS A 10 0.39 -15.70 -4.89
N ILE A 11 1.15 -16.00 -5.93
CA ILE A 11 2.12 -15.04 -6.51
C ILE A 11 1.37 -13.87 -7.13
N GLU A 12 0.31 -14.15 -7.90
CA GLU A 12 -0.54 -13.11 -8.48
C GLU A 12 -1.18 -12.20 -7.40
N ASP A 13 -1.68 -12.79 -6.31
CA ASP A 13 -2.24 -12.05 -5.20
C ASP A 13 -1.19 -11.15 -4.52
N LEU A 14 0.04 -11.66 -4.32
CA LEU A 14 1.16 -10.87 -3.79
C LEU A 14 1.52 -9.69 -4.69
N MET A 15 1.50 -9.87 -6.01
CA MET A 15 1.76 -8.78 -6.97
C MET A 15 0.69 -7.69 -6.96
N LYS A 16 -0.51 -7.99 -6.43
CA LYS A 16 -1.61 -7.03 -6.29
C LYS A 16 -1.68 -6.38 -4.91
N GLN A 17 -0.83 -6.79 -3.97
CA GLN A 17 -0.78 -6.21 -2.64
C GLN A 17 -0.26 -4.76 -2.70
N PRO A 18 -0.70 -3.90 -1.77
CA PRO A 18 -0.12 -2.58 -1.66
C PRO A 18 1.33 -2.66 -1.22
N VAL A 19 2.15 -1.73 -1.71
CA VAL A 19 3.51 -1.55 -1.22
C VAL A 19 3.43 -0.90 0.16
N ILE A 20 4.07 -1.50 1.15
CA ILE A 20 4.10 -1.02 2.53
C ILE A 20 5.52 -0.56 2.85
N GLU A 21 5.65 0.72 3.21
CA GLU A 21 6.93 1.32 3.62
C GLU A 21 6.80 1.81 5.06
N ALA A 22 7.65 1.30 5.94
CA ALA A 22 7.71 1.72 7.33
C ALA A 22 8.99 2.51 7.58
N ASN A 23 8.85 3.74 8.07
CA ASN A 23 9.96 4.60 8.46
C ASN A 23 9.85 4.90 9.95
N MET A 24 10.97 4.76 10.66
CA MET A 24 11.05 5.01 12.10
C MET A 24 12.11 6.06 12.36
N PHE A 25 11.74 7.16 13.01
CA PHE A 25 12.64 8.28 13.29
C PHE A 25 12.25 8.98 14.58
N LYS A 26 13.18 9.73 15.17
CA LYS A 26 12.89 10.57 16.33
C LYS A 26 12.37 11.94 15.86
N SER A 27 11.50 12.58 16.63
CA SER A 27 11.14 13.98 16.39
C SER A 27 12.39 14.86 16.43
N MET A 28 12.34 16.02 15.78
CA MET A 28 13.49 16.94 15.74
C MET A 28 13.91 17.41 17.14
N ASP A 29 12.98 17.54 18.07
CA ASP A 29 13.25 17.87 19.47
C ASP A 29 13.64 16.66 20.34
N GLY A 30 13.70 15.46 19.76
CA GLY A 30 14.12 14.21 20.41
C GLY A 30 13.12 13.63 21.42
N LYS A 31 11.97 14.29 21.64
CA LYS A 31 10.99 13.88 22.66
C LYS A 31 10.14 12.69 22.25
N TRP A 32 10.01 12.43 20.95
CA TRP A 32 9.09 11.42 20.42
C TRP A 32 9.82 10.44 19.51
N PHE A 33 9.36 9.19 19.55
CA PHE A 33 9.66 8.19 18.54
C PHE A 33 8.48 8.06 17.61
N ILE A 34 8.71 8.28 16.31
CA ILE A 34 7.68 8.35 15.29
C ILE A 34 7.84 7.11 14.40
N HIS A 35 6.80 6.30 14.36
CA HIS A 35 6.63 5.26 13.35
C HIS A 35 5.65 5.79 12.31
N LYS A 36 6.13 5.98 11.08
CA LYS A 36 5.30 6.33 9.91
C LYS A 36 5.19 5.13 8.98
N THR A 37 3.96 4.69 8.71
CA THR A 37 3.66 3.67 7.71
C THR A 37 2.99 4.32 6.51
N THR A 38 3.57 4.15 5.32
CA THR A 38 2.96 4.55 4.04
C THR A 38 2.47 3.29 3.35
N THR A 39 1.21 3.31 2.91
CA THR A 39 0.62 2.23 2.12
C THR A 39 0.27 2.76 0.73
N THR A 40 0.95 2.25 -0.28
CA THR A 40 0.78 2.68 -1.67
C THR A 40 0.03 1.60 -2.44
N SER A 41 -1.20 1.92 -2.85
CA SER A 41 -2.01 1.07 -3.74
C SER A 41 -2.08 1.68 -5.12
N ILE A 42 -1.67 0.94 -6.14
CA ILE A 42 -1.78 1.37 -7.55
C ILE A 42 -3.00 0.69 -8.16
N LYS A 43 -3.94 1.48 -8.71
CA LYS A 43 -5.16 1.00 -9.35
C LYS A 43 -5.33 1.67 -10.72
N PRO A 44 -5.89 0.99 -11.74
CA PRO A 44 -6.23 1.61 -13.01
C PRO A 44 -7.25 2.74 -12.82
N ILE A 45 -7.18 3.78 -13.65
CA ILE A 45 -8.13 4.91 -13.58
C ILE A 45 -9.58 4.47 -13.82
N GLU A 46 -9.80 3.47 -14.67
CA GLU A 46 -11.13 2.90 -14.92
C GLU A 46 -11.76 2.31 -13.65
N TYR A 47 -10.95 1.73 -12.76
CA TYR A 47 -11.43 1.22 -11.46
C TYR A 47 -11.95 2.39 -10.62
N ILE A 48 -11.22 3.49 -10.57
CA ILE A 48 -11.62 4.72 -9.86
C ILE A 48 -12.90 5.28 -10.50
N ASN A 49 -12.99 5.38 -11.82
CA ASN A 49 -14.20 5.87 -12.48
C ASN A 49 -15.42 4.98 -12.21
N LYS A 50 -15.23 3.66 -12.11
CA LYS A 50 -16.33 2.71 -11.84
C LYS A 50 -16.74 2.69 -10.36
N VAL A 51 -15.80 2.87 -9.44
CA VAL A 51 -16.02 2.74 -7.99
C VAL A 51 -16.33 4.10 -7.34
N LEU A 52 -15.67 5.17 -7.80
CA LEU A 52 -15.74 6.52 -7.26
C LEU A 52 -16.42 7.53 -8.21
N GLY A 53 -16.90 7.12 -9.39
CA GLY A 53 -17.57 7.98 -10.39
C GLY A 53 -18.87 8.66 -9.95
N GLN A 54 -19.15 8.75 -8.65
CA GLN A 54 -20.16 9.62 -8.05
C GLN A 54 -19.57 10.74 -7.18
N VAL A 55 -18.27 10.75 -6.87
CA VAL A 55 -17.69 11.70 -5.89
C VAL A 55 -16.28 12.14 -6.29
N VAL A 56 -16.13 12.83 -7.42
CA VAL A 56 -14.99 13.77 -7.59
C VAL A 56 -15.46 14.94 -8.46
N GLU A 57 -16.04 15.97 -7.82
CA GLU A 57 -15.96 17.33 -8.37
C GLU A 57 -14.55 17.84 -8.03
N GLU A 58 -13.76 18.15 -9.05
CA GLU A 58 -12.50 18.89 -8.88
C GLU A 58 -12.84 20.34 -8.47
N VAL A 59 -12.24 20.80 -7.37
CA VAL A 59 -12.19 22.22 -6.96
C VAL A 59 -10.81 22.77 -7.28
#